data_AF-A0A846P6D1-F1
#
_entry.id   AF-A0A846P6D1-F1
#
_cell.length_a   1.000
_cell.length_b   1.000
_cell.length_c   1.000
_cell.angle_alpha   90.00
_cell.angle_beta   90.00
_cell.angle_gamma   90.00
#
_symmetry.space_group_name_H-M   'P 1'
#
loop_
_entity.id
_entity.type
_entity.pdbx_description
1 polymer ?
#
loop_
_entity_poly.entity_id
_entity_poly.type
_entity_poly.pdbx_seq_one_letter_code
_entity_poly.pdbx_strand_id
1 'polypeptide(L)'
;MKRTAAIVLAISLVGLWIASAGAQGNVMLYFDPWGSVGSKDCPPIPSMIDSAYVYAKNFDMWLSAVEYKVDYPPQMIWLSEVPTSDLTIGNTRDGIAQAWQYPQNAFTSLKLVKIVFAWNCTTCGTQDIPILVNVNPHTGGLTAIRWPDNAIIPGVGMVSLICATVSTDVTSWGKIKALYNQ
;
A
#
# COMPACT_ATOMS: atom_id res chain seq x y z
N MET A 1 5.26 -45.66 28.52
CA MET A 1 4.08 -45.08 27.82
C MET A 1 3.66 -43.68 28.31
N LYS A 2 3.80 -43.33 29.60
CA LYS A 2 3.39 -41.99 30.10
C LYS A 2 4.27 -40.80 29.63
N ARG A 3 5.52 -41.03 29.23
CA ARG A 3 6.45 -39.96 28.81
C ARG A 3 6.27 -39.51 27.35
N THR A 4 5.80 -40.38 26.47
CA THR A 4 5.57 -40.06 25.05
C THR A 4 4.33 -39.19 24.83
N ALA A 5 3.29 -39.35 25.67
CA ALA A 5 2.09 -38.52 25.59
C ALA A 5 2.34 -37.04 25.97
N ALA A 6 3.26 -36.78 26.92
CA ALA A 6 3.59 -35.42 27.35
C ALA A 6 4.35 -34.62 26.28
N ILE A 7 5.19 -35.28 25.48
CA ILE A 7 5.98 -34.63 24.42
C ILE A 7 5.08 -34.22 23.24
N VAL A 8 4.11 -35.06 22.87
CA VAL A 8 3.16 -34.76 21.79
C VAL A 8 2.26 -33.57 22.15
N LEU A 9 1.83 -33.47 23.42
CA LEU A 9 1.01 -32.35 23.90
C LEU A 9 1.78 -31.02 23.95
N ALA A 10 3.07 -31.05 24.29
CA ALA A 10 3.92 -29.87 24.33
C ALA A 10 4.18 -29.31 22.91
N ILE A 11 4.39 -30.18 21.92
CA ILE A 11 4.59 -29.77 20.52
C ILE A 11 3.31 -29.17 19.93
N SER A 12 2.13 -29.70 20.26
CA SER A 12 0.86 -29.11 19.81
C SER A 12 0.56 -27.75 20.45
N LEU A 13 0.93 -27.55 21.72
CA LEU A 13 0.76 -26.27 22.42
C LEU A 13 1.71 -25.18 21.89
N VAL A 14 2.92 -25.53 21.49
CA VAL A 14 3.85 -24.58 20.84
C VAL A 14 3.43 -24.31 19.39
N GLY A 15 2.89 -25.31 18.68
CA GLY A 15 2.36 -25.13 17.31
C GLY A 15 1.13 -24.21 17.23
N LEU A 16 0.30 -24.17 18.27
CA LEU A 16 -0.87 -23.28 18.37
C LEU A 16 -0.52 -21.80 18.58
N TRP A 17 0.70 -21.49 19.07
CA TRP A 17 1.16 -20.11 19.23
C TRP A 17 1.83 -19.52 17.98
N ILE A 18 2.16 -20.35 16.99
CA ILE A 18 2.83 -19.91 15.74
C ILE A 18 1.80 -19.58 14.64
N ALA A 19 0.53 -19.95 14.80
CA ALA A 19 -0.49 -19.79 13.77
C ALA A 19 -1.51 -18.68 14.09
N SER A 20 -1.03 -17.45 14.18
CA SER A 20 -1.81 -16.29 13.75
C SER A 20 -0.86 -15.26 13.15
N ALA A 21 -0.20 -15.63 12.05
CA ALA A 21 0.26 -14.64 11.09
C ALA A 21 -1.00 -13.93 10.57
N GLY A 22 -1.46 -12.91 11.30
CA GLY A 22 -2.50 -12.03 10.81
C GLY A 22 -2.02 -11.47 9.48
N ALA A 23 -2.87 -11.50 8.46
CA ALA A 23 -2.57 -10.92 7.16
C ALA A 23 -2.06 -9.49 7.38
N GLN A 24 -0.84 -9.21 6.95
CA GLN A 24 -0.29 -7.87 6.98
C GLN A 24 -0.93 -7.09 5.83
N GLY A 25 -1.69 -6.05 6.18
CA GLY A 25 -2.30 -5.17 5.21
C GLY A 25 -1.25 -4.35 4.48
N ASN A 26 -1.45 -4.12 3.19
CA ASN A 26 -0.53 -3.37 2.35
C ASN A 26 -1.13 -2.01 2.00
N VAL A 27 -0.29 -0.99 1.92
CA VAL A 27 -0.68 0.33 1.40
C VAL A 27 0.17 0.64 0.16
N MET A 28 -0.49 0.92 -0.96
CA MET A 28 0.16 1.10 -2.26
C MET A 28 -0.46 2.25 -3.05
N LEU A 29 0.35 2.93 -3.84
CA LEU A 29 -0.07 3.95 -4.79
C LEU A 29 -0.34 3.33 -6.17
N TYR A 30 -1.39 3.79 -6.84
CA TYR A 30 -1.81 3.34 -8.15
C TYR A 30 -2.06 4.54 -9.07
N PHE A 31 -1.87 4.36 -10.37
CA PHE A 31 -2.04 5.41 -11.38
C PHE A 31 -3.38 5.34 -12.11
N ASP A 32 -4.29 4.49 -11.63
CA ASP A 32 -5.65 4.35 -12.10
C ASP A 32 -6.65 4.39 -10.93
N PRO A 33 -7.88 4.84 -11.16
CA PRO A 33 -8.89 4.92 -10.11
C PRO A 33 -9.42 3.56 -9.64
N TRP A 34 -8.99 2.44 -10.24
CA TRP A 34 -9.41 1.09 -9.87
C TRP A 34 -8.35 0.34 -9.05
N GLY A 35 -7.19 0.97 -8.79
CA GLY A 35 -6.14 0.39 -7.98
C GLY A 35 -5.48 -0.84 -8.63
N SER A 36 -5.28 -0.81 -9.95
CA SER A 36 -4.77 -1.96 -10.72
C SER A 36 -3.38 -1.74 -11.32
N VAL A 37 -3.01 -0.49 -11.59
CA VAL A 37 -1.80 -0.10 -12.30
C VAL A 37 -0.84 0.57 -11.33
N GLY A 38 0.14 -0.21 -10.84
CA GLY A 38 1.19 0.26 -9.91
C GLY A 38 2.38 0.95 -10.57
N SER A 39 2.39 1.05 -11.90
CA SER A 39 3.49 1.56 -12.68
C SER A 39 3.01 2.50 -13.78
N LYS A 40 3.73 3.59 -14.05
CA LYS A 40 3.38 4.54 -15.10
C LYS A 40 4.53 4.75 -16.07
N ASP A 41 4.23 4.59 -17.35
CA ASP A 41 5.13 4.93 -18.44
C ASP A 41 5.16 6.44 -18.67
N CYS A 42 6.29 6.91 -19.15
CA CYS A 42 6.58 8.30 -19.40
C CYS A 42 5.70 8.87 -20.53
N PRO A 43 4.91 9.94 -20.30
CA PRO A 43 4.18 10.59 -21.36
C PRO A 43 5.11 11.19 -22.42
N PRO A 44 4.65 11.31 -23.68
CA PRO A 44 5.43 11.90 -24.77
C PRO A 44 5.69 13.42 -24.60
N ILE A 45 5.11 14.04 -23.55
CA ILE A 45 5.25 15.46 -23.25
C ILE A 45 6.14 15.59 -22.00
N PRO A 46 7.14 16.52 -21.97
CA PRO A 46 8.14 16.59 -20.91
C PRO A 46 7.58 16.81 -19.50
N SER A 47 6.42 17.47 -19.37
CA SER A 47 5.77 17.72 -18.10
C SER A 47 4.26 17.51 -18.21
N MET A 48 3.69 16.77 -17.26
CA MET A 48 2.26 16.48 -17.23
C MET A 48 1.72 16.59 -15.81
N ILE A 49 0.45 16.99 -15.68
CA ILE A 49 -0.32 16.87 -14.43
C ILE A 49 -1.16 15.62 -14.54
N ASP A 50 -1.13 14.78 -13.51
CA ASP A 50 -1.84 13.51 -13.47
C ASP A 50 -2.38 13.22 -12.08
N SER A 51 -3.14 12.12 -11.95
CA SER A 51 -3.67 11.62 -10.70
C SER A 51 -3.10 10.26 -10.33
N ALA A 52 -2.89 10.08 -9.03
CA ALA A 52 -2.59 8.81 -8.41
C ALA A 52 -3.57 8.56 -7.26
N TYR A 53 -3.66 7.32 -6.81
CA TYR A 53 -4.63 6.88 -5.82
C TYR A 53 -3.95 5.93 -4.84
N VAL A 54 -4.01 6.22 -3.54
CA VAL A 54 -3.49 5.31 -2.53
C VAL A 54 -4.59 4.36 -2.10
N TYR A 55 -4.26 3.08 -1.98
CA TYR A 55 -5.16 2.02 -1.56
C TYR A 55 -4.59 1.24 -0.39
N ALA A 56 -5.46 0.91 0.57
CA ALA A 56 -5.24 -0.17 1.52
C ALA A 56 -5.75 -1.48 0.91
N LYS A 57 -4.94 -2.53 0.96
CA LYS A 57 -5.23 -3.86 0.39
C LYS A 57 -4.89 -4.96 1.37
N ASN A 58 -5.63 -6.07 1.30
CA ASN A 58 -5.36 -7.30 2.05
C ASN A 58 -5.28 -7.08 3.57
N PHE A 59 -6.03 -6.10 4.09
CA PHE A 59 -6.23 -5.95 5.53
C PHE A 59 -7.25 -6.96 6.06
N ASP A 60 -8.19 -7.40 5.21
CA ASP A 60 -9.18 -8.43 5.54
C ASP A 60 -9.98 -8.13 6.81
N MET A 61 -10.32 -6.86 7.00
CA MET A 61 -11.05 -6.36 8.17
C MET A 61 -11.74 -5.02 7.90
N TRP A 62 -12.50 -4.55 8.88
CA TRP A 62 -13.06 -3.20 8.90
C TRP A 62 -12.06 -2.23 9.56
N LEU A 63 -11.81 -1.09 8.92
CA LEU A 63 -10.86 -0.08 9.40
C LEU A 63 -11.59 1.19 9.84
N SER A 64 -11.19 1.77 10.98
CA SER A 64 -11.68 3.06 11.47
C SER A 64 -10.70 4.21 11.23
N ALA A 65 -9.41 3.91 11.07
CA ALA A 65 -8.38 4.89 10.74
C ALA A 65 -7.17 4.25 10.05
N VAL A 66 -6.35 5.06 9.38
CA VAL A 66 -5.08 4.67 8.77
C VAL A 66 -4.09 5.85 8.80
N GLU A 67 -2.81 5.56 8.98
CA GLU A 67 -1.73 6.52 8.89
C GLU A 67 -0.56 6.00 8.04
N TYR A 68 0.04 6.89 7.26
CA TYR A 68 1.17 6.58 6.38
C TYR A 68 1.80 7.88 5.85
N LYS A 69 2.86 7.75 5.06
CA LYS A 69 3.45 8.79 4.22
C LYS A 69 3.70 8.23 2.82
N VAL A 70 3.76 9.10 1.82
CA VAL A 70 4.25 8.79 0.48
C VAL A 70 5.52 9.58 0.23
N ASP A 71 6.61 8.88 -0.04
CA ASP A 71 7.88 9.47 -0.45
C ASP A 71 7.87 9.69 -1.96
N TYR A 72 7.75 10.96 -2.34
CA TYR A 72 7.75 11.39 -3.74
C TYR A 72 9.19 11.60 -4.23
N PRO A 73 9.60 10.99 -5.36
CA PRO A 73 10.91 11.25 -5.94
C PRO A 73 10.98 12.68 -6.51
N PRO A 74 12.20 13.24 -6.72
CA PRO A 74 12.37 14.60 -7.23
C PRO A 74 11.67 14.89 -8.57
N GLN A 75 11.41 13.86 -9.36
CA GLN A 75 10.71 13.92 -10.64
C GLN A 75 9.21 14.16 -10.48
N MET A 76 8.66 13.94 -9.29
CA MET A 76 7.25 14.01 -8.99
C MET A 76 6.99 15.07 -7.93
N ILE A 77 6.25 16.10 -8.33
CA ILE A 77 5.85 17.22 -7.50
C ILE A 77 4.42 16.98 -7.06
N TRP A 78 4.23 16.71 -5.77
CA TRP A 78 2.91 16.70 -5.15
C TRP A 78 2.25 18.09 -5.30
N LEU A 79 1.01 18.14 -5.78
CA LEU A 79 0.27 19.40 -5.99
C LEU A 79 -0.90 19.54 -5.02
N SER A 80 -1.76 18.52 -4.96
CA SER A 80 -2.93 18.50 -4.09
C SER A 80 -3.41 17.08 -3.85
N GLU A 81 -4.32 16.89 -2.90
CA GLU A 81 -4.95 15.61 -2.66
C GLU A 81 -6.39 15.76 -2.17
N VAL A 82 -7.17 14.70 -2.36
CA VAL A 82 -8.57 14.60 -1.94
C VAL A 82 -8.72 13.32 -1.13
N PRO A 83 -8.72 13.41 0.22
CA PRO A 83 -8.91 12.25 1.08
C PRO A 83 -10.34 11.70 0.95
N THR A 84 -10.51 10.40 1.15
CA THR A 84 -11.84 9.75 1.21
C THR A 84 -12.40 9.70 2.64
N SER A 85 -11.66 10.22 3.62
CA SER A 85 -11.99 10.20 5.04
C SER A 85 -12.73 11.44 5.50
N ASP A 86 -13.53 11.28 6.55
CA ASP A 86 -14.29 12.37 7.18
C ASP A 86 -13.37 13.33 7.94
N LEU A 87 -12.30 12.78 8.54
CA LEU A 87 -11.27 13.53 9.23
C LEU A 87 -9.89 13.19 8.65
N THR A 88 -9.08 14.22 8.44
CA THR A 88 -7.70 14.09 7.96
C THR A 88 -6.81 15.05 8.73
N ILE A 89 -5.64 14.57 9.15
CA ILE A 89 -4.56 15.39 9.70
C ILE A 89 -3.32 15.19 8.81
N GLY A 90 -2.69 16.30 8.42
CA GLY A 90 -1.52 16.28 7.56
C GLY A 90 -1.87 16.03 6.09
N ASN A 91 -0.90 15.53 5.33
CA ASN A 91 -1.04 15.21 3.91
C ASN A 91 -0.11 14.05 3.52
N THR A 92 -0.30 13.43 2.36
CA THR A 92 0.52 12.27 1.99
C THR A 92 2.02 12.56 1.88
N ARG A 93 2.44 13.78 1.56
CA ARG A 93 3.86 14.15 1.44
C ARG A 93 4.55 14.25 2.79
N ASP A 94 3.89 14.83 3.79
CA ASP A 94 4.50 15.10 5.09
C ASP A 94 4.13 14.05 6.15
N GLY A 95 3.15 13.20 5.86
CA GLY A 95 2.55 12.24 6.79
C GLY A 95 1.07 12.55 6.96
N ILE A 96 0.23 11.56 6.69
CA ILE A 96 -1.22 11.66 6.76
C ILE A 96 -1.75 10.69 7.81
N ALA A 97 -2.75 11.14 8.56
CA ALA A 97 -3.62 10.30 9.38
C ALA A 97 -5.06 10.56 8.98
N GLN A 98 -5.79 9.50 8.66
CA GLN A 98 -7.16 9.53 8.16
C GLN A 98 -8.06 8.72 9.07
N ALA A 99 -9.24 9.24 9.39
CA ALA A 99 -10.24 8.54 10.19
C ALA A 99 -11.63 8.72 9.60
N TRP A 100 -12.46 7.68 9.72
CA TRP A 100 -13.83 7.67 9.23
C TRP A 100 -14.81 7.61 10.39
N GLN A 101 -15.93 8.31 10.27
CA GLN A 101 -17.04 8.24 11.22
C GLN A 101 -17.63 6.83 11.24
N TYR A 102 -17.72 6.19 10.07
CA TYR A 102 -18.17 4.82 9.92
C TYR A 102 -17.03 3.92 9.42
N PRO A 103 -16.90 2.70 9.96
CA PRO A 103 -15.83 1.80 9.58
C PRO A 103 -15.87 1.47 8.08
N GLN A 104 -14.71 1.47 7.45
CA GLN A 104 -14.55 1.20 6.03
C GLN A 104 -14.22 -0.26 5.77
N ASN A 105 -14.78 -0.80 4.69
CA ASN A 105 -14.55 -2.18 4.30
C ASN A 105 -13.17 -2.32 3.64
N ALA A 106 -12.22 -2.98 4.32
CA ALA A 106 -10.90 -3.32 3.79
C ALA A 106 -10.71 -4.82 3.52
N PHE A 107 -11.81 -5.61 3.44
CA PHE A 107 -11.81 -6.95 2.83
C PHE A 107 -11.62 -6.87 1.31
N THR A 108 -11.97 -5.73 0.73
CA THR A 108 -11.64 -5.37 -0.64
C THR A 108 -10.66 -4.20 -0.65
N SER A 109 -10.08 -3.89 -1.80
CA SER A 109 -9.21 -2.72 -1.93
C SER A 109 -9.96 -1.44 -1.53
N LEU A 110 -9.49 -0.77 -0.48
CA LEU A 110 -10.06 0.46 0.05
C LEU A 110 -9.26 1.66 -0.46
N LYS A 111 -9.91 2.57 -1.18
CA LYS A 111 -9.29 3.82 -1.65
C LYS A 111 -9.18 4.82 -0.50
N LEU A 112 -7.97 5.29 -0.23
CA LEU A 112 -7.64 6.18 0.89
C LEU A 112 -7.62 7.66 0.49
N VAL A 113 -6.99 7.96 -0.65
CA VAL A 113 -6.81 9.33 -1.13
C VAL A 113 -6.59 9.33 -2.64
N LYS A 114 -7.06 10.39 -3.29
CA LYS A 114 -6.63 10.75 -4.65
C LYS A 114 -5.58 11.84 -4.56
N ILE A 115 -4.40 11.62 -5.11
CA ILE A 115 -3.31 12.59 -5.21
C ILE A 115 -3.30 13.17 -6.62
N VAL A 116 -3.07 14.47 -6.74
CA VAL A 116 -2.75 15.15 -8.00
C VAL A 116 -1.28 15.55 -7.94
N PHE A 117 -0.53 15.21 -8.98
CA PHE A 117 0.90 15.46 -9.05
C PHE A 117 1.28 16.01 -10.43
N ALA A 118 2.30 16.87 -10.46
CA ALA A 118 3.03 17.17 -11.67
C ALA A 118 4.26 16.27 -11.72
N TRP A 119 4.64 15.80 -12.90
CA TRP A 119 5.88 15.05 -13.05
C TRP A 119 6.58 15.36 -14.35
N ASN A 120 7.89 15.16 -14.34
CA ASN A 120 8.76 15.44 -15.48
C ASN A 120 9.51 14.18 -15.94
N CYS A 121 9.43 13.96 -17.23
CA CYS A 121 9.92 12.78 -17.92
C CYS A 121 11.37 12.85 -18.41
N THR A 122 12.02 14.01 -18.34
CA THR A 122 13.36 14.25 -18.88
C THR A 122 14.41 13.29 -18.31
N THR A 123 14.17 12.71 -17.13
CA THR A 123 15.08 11.73 -16.49
C THR A 123 14.60 10.28 -16.55
N CYS A 124 13.46 10.01 -17.20
CA CYS A 124 12.89 8.66 -17.29
C CYS A 124 13.68 7.70 -18.18
N GLY A 125 14.61 8.19 -19.00
CA GLY A 125 15.36 7.36 -19.96
C GLY A 125 16.47 6.49 -19.36
N THR A 126 16.76 6.58 -18.06
CA THR A 126 17.89 5.87 -17.46
C THR A 126 17.52 4.78 -16.45
N GLN A 127 16.35 4.82 -15.81
CA GLN A 127 15.91 3.82 -14.83
C GLN A 127 14.44 4.03 -14.39
N ASP A 128 13.82 2.95 -13.92
CA ASP A 128 12.55 3.00 -13.18
C ASP A 128 12.77 3.73 -11.85
N ILE A 129 11.87 4.66 -11.51
CA ILE A 129 11.99 5.50 -10.31
C ILE A 129 10.91 5.10 -9.29
N PRO A 130 11.30 4.71 -8.06
CA PRO A 130 10.34 4.28 -7.06
C PRO A 130 9.62 5.44 -6.38
N ILE A 131 8.35 5.22 -6.11
CA ILE A 131 7.52 5.96 -5.15
C ILE A 131 7.23 4.98 -4.00
N LEU A 132 7.57 5.38 -2.79
CA LEU A 132 7.45 4.51 -1.62
C LEU A 132 6.30 4.98 -0.74
N VAL A 133 5.43 4.07 -0.33
CA VAL A 133 4.61 4.30 0.85
C VAL A 133 5.44 3.94 2.07
N ASN A 134 5.50 4.83 3.06
CA ASN A 134 6.38 4.72 4.21
C ASN A 134 5.64 5.10 5.51
N VAL A 135 6.34 5.00 6.63
CA VAL A 135 5.83 5.39 7.95
C VAL A 135 5.55 6.88 8.00
N ASN A 136 4.47 7.26 8.69
CA ASN A 136 4.19 8.65 9.02
C ASN A 136 5.29 9.16 9.97
N PRO A 137 6.04 10.23 9.63
CA PRO A 137 7.18 10.69 10.41
C PRO A 137 6.77 11.29 11.76
N HIS A 138 5.50 11.65 11.95
CA HIS A 138 5.01 12.21 13.20
C HIS A 138 4.75 11.15 14.28
N THR A 139 4.30 9.96 13.86
CA THR A 139 3.94 8.85 14.76
C THR A 139 4.94 7.70 14.70
N GLY A 140 5.75 7.64 13.63
CA GLY A 140 6.68 6.54 13.35
C GLY A 140 5.99 5.29 12.81
N GLY A 141 4.68 5.35 12.53
CA GLY A 141 3.86 4.20 12.12
C GLY A 141 3.38 4.26 10.68
N LEU A 142 3.35 3.09 10.04
CA LEU A 142 2.43 2.81 8.93
C LEU A 142 1.43 1.81 9.49
N THR A 143 0.29 2.31 9.96
CA THR A 143 -0.65 1.51 10.73
C THR A 143 -2.10 1.80 10.35
N ALA A 144 -2.97 0.84 10.61
CA ALA A 144 -4.40 1.01 10.53
C ALA A 144 -5.06 0.62 11.85
N ILE A 145 -6.23 1.17 12.13
CA ILE A 145 -6.99 0.88 13.34
C ILE A 145 -8.18 -0.01 12.98
N ARG A 146 -8.25 -1.19 13.60
CA ARG A 146 -9.33 -2.16 13.39
C ARG A 146 -10.60 -1.73 14.13
N TRP A 147 -11.73 -1.81 13.45
CA TRP A 147 -13.03 -1.75 14.10
C TRP A 147 -13.53 -3.17 14.45
N PRO A 148 -14.20 -3.38 15.60
CA PRO A 148 -14.62 -2.40 16.61
C PRO A 148 -13.67 -2.23 17.80
N ASP A 149 -12.61 -3.03 17.90
CA ASP A 149 -11.78 -3.12 19.09
C ASP A 149 -10.64 -2.10 19.16
N ASN A 150 -10.49 -1.26 18.11
CA ASN A 150 -9.44 -0.27 17.96
C ASN A 150 -8.03 -0.84 18.05
N ALA A 151 -7.85 -2.12 17.69
CA ALA A 151 -6.53 -2.72 17.63
C ALA A 151 -5.68 -2.04 16.54
N ILE A 152 -4.44 -1.70 16.88
CA ILE A 152 -3.46 -1.17 15.92
C ILE A 152 -2.94 -2.35 15.09
N ILE A 153 -3.06 -2.23 13.77
CA ILE A 153 -2.63 -3.21 12.80
C ILE A 153 -1.45 -2.62 12.03
N PRO A 154 -0.27 -3.28 12.05
CA PRO A 154 0.85 -2.84 11.24
C PRO A 154 0.51 -3.06 9.77
N GLY A 155 0.77 -2.05 8.94
CA GLY A 155 0.72 -2.19 7.50
C GLY A 155 2.13 -2.24 6.88
N VAL A 156 2.20 -2.70 5.64
CA VAL A 156 3.41 -2.70 4.83
C VAL A 156 3.24 -1.71 3.68
N GLY A 157 4.20 -0.80 3.54
CA GLY A 157 4.24 0.14 2.44
C GLY A 157 4.79 -0.52 1.19
N MET A 158 4.08 -0.38 0.08
CA MET A 158 4.48 -0.95 -1.20
C MET A 158 5.14 0.10 -2.09
N VAL A 159 5.89 -0.40 -3.08
CA VAL A 159 6.60 0.42 -4.07
C VAL A 159 5.77 0.53 -5.34
N SER A 160 5.61 1.75 -5.82
CA SER A 160 5.03 2.05 -7.15
C SER A 160 6.12 2.65 -8.03
N LEU A 161 6.01 2.55 -9.35
CA LEU A 161 7.09 2.96 -10.26
C LEU A 161 6.61 4.03 -11.25
N ILE A 162 7.41 5.07 -11.44
CA ILE A 162 7.31 5.96 -12.61
C ILE A 162 8.48 5.69 -13.54
N CYS A 163 8.33 6.11 -14.81
CA CYS A 163 9.28 5.81 -15.87
C CYS A 163 9.42 4.31 -16.17
N ALA A 164 8.47 3.50 -15.70
CA ALA A 164 8.51 2.06 -15.82
C ALA A 164 8.20 1.63 -17.25
N THR A 165 9.20 1.11 -17.94
CA THR A 165 9.01 0.46 -19.24
C THR A 165 8.62 -0.99 -19.01
N VAL A 166 7.38 -1.23 -18.61
CA VAL A 166 6.86 -2.60 -18.54
C VAL A 166 6.69 -3.08 -19.98
N SER A 167 7.63 -3.90 -20.48
CA SER A 167 7.49 -4.52 -21.80
C SER A 167 6.26 -5.45 -21.78
N THR A 168 5.14 -4.95 -22.27
CA THR A 168 3.90 -5.71 -22.47
C THR A 168 4.03 -6.58 -23.72
N ASP A 169 5.10 -7.39 -23.78
CA ASP A 169 5.19 -8.42 -24.80
C ASP A 169 4.08 -9.44 -24.54
N VAL A 170 3.29 -9.76 -25.57
CA VAL A 170 2.11 -10.65 -25.43
C VAL A 170 2.53 -12.05 -24.94
N THR A 171 3.81 -12.41 -25.11
CA THR A 171 4.45 -13.62 -24.58
C THR A 171 4.91 -13.52 -23.12
N SER A 172 5.20 -12.32 -22.59
CA SER A 172 5.72 -12.11 -21.24
C SER A 172 4.62 -12.16 -20.17
N TRP A 173 3.35 -11.96 -20.55
CA TRP A 173 2.18 -12.15 -19.68
C TRP A 173 2.13 -13.54 -19.03
N GLY A 174 2.58 -14.58 -19.73
CA GLY A 174 2.69 -15.93 -19.17
C GLY A 174 3.76 -16.04 -18.07
N LYS A 175 4.84 -15.25 -18.17
CA LYS A 175 5.95 -15.24 -17.19
C LYS A 175 5.62 -14.36 -15.98
N ILE A 176 4.93 -13.23 -16.17
CA ILE A 176 4.48 -12.37 -15.07
C ILE A 176 3.39 -13.09 -14.25
N LYS A 177 2.46 -13.81 -14.89
CA LYS A 177 1.48 -14.64 -14.16
C LYS A 177 2.16 -15.73 -13.32
N ALA A 178 3.29 -16.29 -13.76
CA ALA A 178 4.03 -17.28 -12.98
C ALA A 178 4.70 -16.71 -11.71
N LEU A 179 4.94 -15.40 -11.64
CA LEU A 179 5.45 -14.73 -10.44
C LEU A 179 4.36 -14.46 -9.39
N TYR A 180 3.08 -14.38 -9.79
CA TYR A 180 1.94 -14.16 -8.90
C TYR A 180 1.14 -15.45 -8.58
N ASN A 181 1.62 -16.62 -9.03
CA ASN A 181 0.96 -17.90 -8.84
C ASN A 181 1.84 -18.85 -7.98
N GLN A 182 2.23 -18.35 -6.80
CA GLN A 182 2.66 -19.19 -5.67
C GLN A 182 1.65 -19.09 -4.55
#